data_AF-A0A9Q3UVP5-F1
#
_entry.id   AF-A0A9Q3UVP5-F1
#
_cell.length_a   1.000
_cell.length_b   1.000
_cell.length_c   1.000
_cell.angle_alpha   90.00
_cell.angle_beta   90.00
_cell.angle_gamma   90.00
#
_symmetry.space_group_name_H-M   'P 1'
#
loop_
_entity.id
_entity.type
_entity.pdbx_description
1 polymer ?
#
loop_
_entity_poly.entity_id
_entity_poly.type
_entity_poly.pdbx_seq_one_letter_code
_entity_poly.pdbx_strand_id
1 'polypeptide(L)'
;MKPYLLITLLALSTYLFGQKKPSEYFPDSKNKVLIVGSFHFDYPNQDAHKTEKSNQVDVLEPKTAAEVTELINYIKKFKPTKIAIEAWPDWKANEKLKEYKEGKHRDQRDERYQLAMRIATEL
;
A
#
# COMPACT_ATOMS: atom_id res chain seq x y z
N MET A 1 -18.41 16.78 54.95
CA MET A 1 -17.36 15.72 54.93
C MET A 1 -17.71 14.53 54.02
N LYS A 2 -18.99 14.13 53.85
CA LYS A 2 -19.38 12.96 53.03
C LYS A 2 -19.33 13.11 51.49
N PRO A 3 -19.56 14.27 50.84
CA PRO A 3 -19.59 14.33 49.37
C PRO A 3 -18.18 14.37 48.74
N TYR A 4 -17.21 14.98 49.42
CA TYR A 4 -15.83 15.07 48.93
C TYR A 4 -15.13 13.70 48.91
N LEU A 5 -15.43 12.84 49.88
CA LEU A 5 -14.87 11.48 49.95
C LEU A 5 -15.36 10.62 48.76
N LEU A 6 -16.63 10.77 48.38
CA LEU A 6 -17.23 10.07 47.25
C LEU A 6 -16.62 10.53 45.91
N ILE A 7 -16.38 11.83 45.75
CA ILE A 7 -15.72 12.40 44.56
C ILE A 7 -14.26 11.96 44.47
N THR A 8 -13.51 11.92 45.58
CA THR A 8 -12.14 11.39 45.59
C THR A 8 -12.08 9.90 45.28
N LEU A 9 -13.04 9.08 45.75
CA LEU A 9 -13.11 7.66 45.39
C LEU A 9 -13.44 7.46 43.90
N LEU A 10 -14.32 8.28 43.33
CA LEU A 10 -14.71 8.22 41.93
C LEU A 10 -13.58 8.66 40.98
N ALA A 11 -12.75 9.61 41.42
CA ALA A 11 -11.56 10.03 40.67
C ALA A 11 -10.41 9.01 40.77
N LEU A 12 -10.29 8.25 41.86
CA LEU A 12 -9.23 7.25 42.02
C LEU A 12 -9.47 6.00 41.17
N SER A 13 -10.73 5.65 40.91
CA SER A 13 -11.07 4.48 40.08
C SER A 13 -10.76 4.68 38.60
N THR A 14 -10.86 5.91 38.07
CA THR A 14 -10.48 6.20 36.68
C THR A 14 -8.98 6.14 36.44
N TYR A 15 -8.16 6.45 37.45
CA TYR A 15 -6.69 6.27 37.38
C TYR A 15 -6.28 4.78 37.44
N LEU A 16 -7.02 3.96 38.20
CA LEU A 16 -6.69 2.54 38.36
C LEU A 16 -7.15 1.66 37.19
N PHE A 17 -8.16 2.08 36.42
CA PHE A 17 -8.73 1.30 35.31
C PHE A 17 -8.48 1.89 33.91
N GLY A 18 -7.65 2.93 33.78
CA GLY A 18 -7.81 3.88 32.69
C GLY A 18 -6.67 4.09 31.70
N GLN A 19 -5.91 3.06 31.30
CA GLN A 19 -5.36 2.92 29.92
C GLN A 19 -4.37 1.75 29.85
N LYS A 20 -4.59 0.85 28.89
CA LYS A 20 -3.56 -0.08 28.46
C LYS A 20 -2.37 0.72 27.91
N LYS A 21 -1.14 0.23 28.10
CA LYS A 21 0.01 0.85 27.44
C LYS A 21 -0.22 0.81 25.93
N PRO A 22 0.18 1.83 25.14
CA PRO A 22 0.05 1.80 23.69
C PRO A 22 0.57 0.51 23.04
N SER A 23 1.64 -0.07 23.59
CA SER A 23 2.21 -1.35 23.16
C SER A 23 1.27 -2.55 23.35
N GLU A 24 0.38 -2.53 24.35
CA GLU A 24 -0.56 -3.62 24.65
C GLU A 24 -1.75 -3.67 23.67
N TYR A 25 -1.91 -2.64 22.83
CA TYR A 25 -2.87 -2.66 21.72
C TYR A 25 -2.33 -3.39 20.47
N PHE A 26 -1.02 -3.66 20.43
CA PHE A 26 -0.38 -4.31 19.29
C PHE A 26 0.15 -5.69 19.71
N PRO A 27 -0.08 -6.74 18.91
CA PRO A 27 0.50 -8.05 19.19
C PRO A 27 2.03 -8.00 19.12
N ASP A 28 2.69 -8.86 19.90
CA ASP A 28 4.17 -8.98 19.90
C ASP A 28 4.73 -9.39 18.54
N SER A 29 3.92 -10.11 17.74
CA SER A 29 4.27 -10.48 16.37
C SER A 29 4.11 -9.27 15.44
N LYS A 30 5.24 -8.75 14.97
CA LYS A 30 5.27 -7.67 13.97
C LYS A 30 5.12 -8.24 12.57
N ASN A 31 4.14 -7.74 11.83
CA ASN A 31 4.06 -8.00 10.39
C ASN A 31 5.25 -7.37 9.68
N LYS A 32 5.82 -8.08 8.71
CA LYS A 32 6.82 -7.51 7.80
C LYS A 32 6.08 -6.70 6.75
N VAL A 33 6.55 -5.48 6.49
CA VAL A 33 5.98 -4.58 5.49
C VAL A 33 7.11 -4.13 4.56
N LEU A 34 6.88 -4.25 3.25
CA LEU A 34 7.72 -3.66 2.22
C LEU A 34 6.94 -2.51 1.59
N ILE A 35 7.49 -1.30 1.67
CA ILE A 35 6.94 -0.11 1.00
C ILE A 35 7.72 0.07 -0.29
N VAL A 36 7.00 0.12 -1.41
CA VAL A 36 7.57 0.40 -2.73
C VAL A 36 7.01 1.74 -3.19
N GLY A 37 7.89 2.74 -3.31
CA GLY A 37 7.56 4.03 -3.88
C GLY A 37 8.08 4.14 -5.31
N SER A 38 7.29 4.72 -6.21
CA SER A 38 7.70 5.03 -7.58
C SER A 38 7.12 6.38 -8.01
N PHE A 39 7.58 6.87 -9.16
CA PHE A 39 6.82 7.85 -9.93
C PHE A 39 5.60 7.16 -10.58
N HIS A 40 4.62 7.93 -11.06
CA HIS A 40 3.51 7.41 -11.85
C HIS A 40 3.97 7.01 -13.24
N PHE A 41 3.85 5.73 -13.58
CA PHE A 41 4.41 5.19 -14.82
C PHE A 41 3.73 5.72 -16.09
N ASP A 42 2.49 6.19 -15.99
CA ASP A 42 1.72 6.79 -17.09
C ASP A 42 1.81 8.33 -17.15
N TYR A 43 2.59 8.95 -16.25
CA TYR A 43 2.82 10.40 -16.20
C TYR A 43 1.53 11.24 -16.31
N PRO A 44 0.60 11.18 -15.33
CA PRO A 44 -0.62 11.97 -15.36
C PRO A 44 -0.35 13.48 -15.24
N ASN A 45 0.89 13.86 -14.88
CA ASN A 45 1.37 15.24 -14.78
C ASN A 45 0.53 16.11 -13.84
N GLN A 46 0.05 15.50 -12.74
CA GLN A 46 -0.64 16.19 -11.64
C GLN A 46 0.33 16.69 -10.56
N ASP A 47 1.57 16.23 -10.58
CA ASP A 47 2.62 16.68 -9.68
C ASP A 47 3.02 18.13 -9.94
N ALA A 48 3.57 18.78 -8.91
CA ALA A 48 4.10 20.14 -9.02
C ALA A 48 5.25 20.25 -10.03
N HIS A 49 6.07 19.19 -10.13
CA HIS A 49 7.07 19.04 -11.17
C HIS A 49 6.56 18.08 -12.24
N LYS A 50 6.56 18.52 -13.50
CA LYS A 50 6.07 17.73 -14.64
C LYS A 50 7.24 17.30 -15.50
N THR A 51 7.26 16.03 -15.88
CA THR A 51 8.32 15.48 -16.73
C THR A 51 8.02 15.77 -18.18
N GLU A 52 8.95 16.47 -18.84
CA GLU A 52 8.89 16.72 -20.29
C GLU A 52 8.74 15.42 -21.07
N LYS A 53 7.93 15.42 -22.14
CA LYS A 53 7.60 14.21 -22.90
C LYS A 53 8.85 13.45 -23.41
N SER A 54 9.90 14.17 -23.78
CA SER A 54 11.17 13.57 -24.23
C SER A 54 11.92 12.80 -23.12
N ASN A 55 11.59 13.08 -21.86
CA ASN A 55 12.21 12.48 -20.68
C ASN A 55 11.29 11.44 -20.02
N GLN A 56 10.08 11.23 -20.54
CA GLN A 56 9.17 10.21 -20.05
C GLN A 56 9.62 8.84 -20.57
N VAL A 57 9.61 7.86 -19.67
CA VAL A 57 9.93 6.47 -19.97
C VAL A 57 8.65 5.70 -20.23
N ASP A 58 8.48 5.13 -21.43
CA ASP A 58 7.41 4.14 -21.63
C ASP A 58 7.85 2.80 -21.02
N VAL A 59 7.11 2.37 -20.02
CA VAL A 59 7.39 1.14 -19.26
C VAL A 59 7.08 -0.14 -20.04
N LEU A 60 6.41 -0.02 -21.19
CA LEU A 60 6.13 -1.14 -22.09
C LEU A 60 7.17 -1.30 -23.21
N GLU A 61 8.09 -0.35 -23.37
CA GLU A 61 9.19 -0.50 -24.33
C GLU A 61 10.08 -1.68 -23.94
N PRO A 62 10.64 -2.45 -24.90
CA PRO A 62 11.27 -3.73 -24.62
C PRO A 62 12.34 -3.70 -23.53
N LYS A 63 13.17 -2.65 -23.52
CA LYS A 63 14.19 -2.45 -22.49
C LYS A 63 13.56 -2.25 -21.12
N THR A 64 12.68 -1.26 -20.98
CA THR A 64 12.07 -0.92 -19.69
C THR A 64 11.15 -2.04 -19.19
N ALA A 65 10.43 -2.72 -20.08
CA ALA A 65 9.58 -3.85 -19.72
C ALA A 65 10.39 -5.01 -19.11
N ALA A 66 11.62 -5.22 -19.59
CA ALA A 66 12.56 -6.17 -18.99
C ALA A 66 13.00 -5.71 -17.59
N GLU A 67 13.35 -4.43 -17.43
CA GLU A 67 13.72 -3.85 -16.12
C GLU A 67 12.56 -3.94 -15.10
N VAL A 68 11.32 -3.68 -15.53
CA VAL A 68 10.12 -3.87 -14.68
C VAL A 68 9.95 -5.34 -14.29
N THR A 69 10.26 -6.27 -15.19
CA THR A 69 10.21 -7.71 -14.90
C THR A 69 11.26 -8.11 -13.85
N GLU A 70 12.47 -7.56 -13.94
CA GLU A 70 13.50 -7.74 -12.91
C GLU A 70 13.06 -7.20 -11.55
N LEU A 71 12.45 -6.00 -11.54
CA LEU A 71 11.91 -5.38 -10.33
C LEU A 71 10.82 -6.24 -9.68
N ILE A 72 9.86 -6.75 -10.47
CA ILE A 72 8.81 -7.65 -9.98
C ILE A 72 9.43 -8.91 -9.34
N ASN A 73 10.38 -9.55 -10.04
CA ASN A 73 11.07 -10.72 -9.53
C ASN A 73 11.82 -10.44 -8.23
N TYR A 74 12.39 -9.25 -8.10
CA TYR A 74 13.04 -8.81 -6.87
C TYR A 74 12.02 -8.65 -5.73
N ILE A 75 10.89 -7.96 -5.96
CA ILE A 75 9.83 -7.76 -4.96
C ILE A 75 9.24 -9.10 -4.51
N LYS A 76 9.03 -10.06 -5.42
CA LYS A 76 8.48 -11.39 -5.07
C LYS A 76 9.33 -12.16 -4.06
N LYS A 77 10.64 -11.87 -3.93
CA LYS A 77 11.49 -12.47 -2.88
C LYS A 77 11.01 -12.14 -1.46
N PHE A 78 10.30 -11.03 -1.29
CA PHE A 78 9.65 -10.66 -0.03
C PHE A 78 8.50 -11.61 0.36
N LYS A 79 7.95 -12.37 -0.61
CA LYS A 79 6.79 -13.27 -0.44
C LYS A 79 5.58 -12.54 0.14
N PRO A 80 5.09 -11.47 -0.50
CA PRO A 80 3.94 -10.73 0.01
C PRO A 80 2.69 -11.63 0.02
N THR A 81 1.97 -11.62 1.13
CA THR A 81 0.68 -12.33 1.27
C THR A 81 -0.52 -11.40 1.05
N LYS A 82 -0.27 -10.09 1.06
CA LYS A 82 -1.21 -9.01 0.77
C LYS A 82 -0.48 -7.95 -0.04
N ILE A 83 -1.19 -7.37 -1.01
CA ILE A 83 -0.70 -6.27 -1.84
C ILE A 83 -1.73 -5.14 -1.71
N ALA A 84 -1.30 -4.02 -1.16
CA ALA A 84 -2.08 -2.80 -1.10
C ALA A 84 -1.56 -1.83 -2.16
N ILE A 85 -2.46 -1.05 -2.75
CA ILE A 85 -2.13 -0.06 -3.76
C ILE A 85 -2.71 1.29 -3.36
N GLU A 86 -2.03 2.36 -3.75
CA GLU A 86 -2.61 3.70 -3.73
C GLU A 86 -3.59 3.84 -4.91
N ALA A 87 -4.87 3.99 -4.61
CA ALA A 87 -5.90 4.19 -5.62
C ALA A 87 -7.14 4.85 -5.02
N TRP A 88 -7.92 5.51 -5.88
CA TRP A 88 -9.24 5.99 -5.51
C TRP A 88 -10.19 4.83 -5.16
N PRO A 89 -11.18 5.04 -4.27
CA PRO A 89 -12.11 3.98 -3.85
C PRO A 89 -12.85 3.28 -5.01
N ASP A 90 -13.08 3.99 -6.11
CA ASP A 90 -13.80 3.53 -7.30
C ASP A 90 -12.91 2.83 -8.34
N TRP A 91 -11.60 2.70 -8.09
CA TRP A 91 -10.69 2.02 -9.02
C TRP A 91 -10.94 0.49 -9.08
N LYS A 92 -11.65 -0.09 -8.10
CA LYS A 92 -12.08 -1.51 -8.08
C LYS A 92 -10.94 -2.53 -8.32
N ALA A 93 -9.92 -2.49 -7.46
CA ALA A 93 -8.72 -3.31 -7.61
C ALA A 93 -8.97 -4.82 -7.77
N ASN A 94 -9.91 -5.38 -7.01
CA ASN A 94 -10.20 -6.82 -7.07
C ASN A 94 -10.85 -7.25 -8.40
N GLU A 95 -11.71 -6.41 -8.98
CA GLU A 95 -12.31 -6.65 -10.29
C GLU A 95 -11.23 -6.60 -11.37
N LYS A 96 -10.39 -5.56 -11.35
CA LYS A 96 -9.26 -5.42 -12.26
C LYS A 96 -8.26 -6.56 -12.13
N LEU A 97 -8.02 -7.09 -10.93
CA LEU A 97 -7.19 -8.28 -10.74
C LEU A 97 -7.79 -9.52 -11.41
N LYS A 98 -9.12 -9.71 -11.30
CA LYS A 98 -9.81 -10.81 -11.99
C LYS A 98 -9.65 -10.68 -13.51
N GLU A 99 -9.91 -9.49 -14.04
CA GLU A 99 -9.74 -9.19 -15.47
C GLU A 99 -8.28 -9.35 -15.93
N TYR A 100 -7.33 -8.94 -15.09
CA TYR A 100 -5.91 -9.09 -15.37
C TYR A 100 -5.53 -10.58 -15.44
N LYS A 101 -6.06 -11.44 -14.58
CA LYS A 101 -5.87 -12.89 -14.66
C LYS A 101 -6.44 -13.50 -15.94
N GLU A 102 -7.46 -12.87 -16.54
CA GLU A 102 -8.04 -13.25 -17.84
C GLU A 102 -7.22 -12.71 -19.05
N GLY A 103 -6.10 -12.02 -18.80
CA GLY A 103 -5.21 -11.50 -19.86
C GLY A 103 -5.49 -10.05 -20.27
N LYS A 104 -6.46 -9.36 -19.65
CA LYS A 104 -6.78 -7.96 -19.96
C LYS A 104 -5.75 -6.99 -19.35
N HIS A 105 -5.76 -5.74 -19.82
CA HIS A 105 -5.00 -4.60 -19.27
C HIS A 105 -3.46 -4.73 -19.32
N ARG A 106 -2.90 -5.56 -20.21
CA ARG A 106 -1.44 -5.73 -20.37
C ARG A 106 -0.76 -4.50 -20.96
N ASP A 107 -1.52 -3.67 -21.66
CA ASP A 107 -1.12 -2.46 -22.36
C ASP A 107 -1.23 -1.18 -21.51
N GLN A 108 -1.65 -1.29 -20.25
CA GLN A 108 -1.76 -0.16 -19.33
C GLN A 108 -0.36 0.19 -18.78
N ARG A 109 0.06 1.46 -18.90
CA ARG A 109 1.38 1.91 -18.41
C ARG A 109 1.42 2.06 -16.89
N ASP A 110 0.27 2.32 -16.29
CA ASP A 110 0.07 2.53 -14.85
C ASP A 110 0.72 1.45 -13.96
N GLU A 111 1.44 1.89 -12.93
CA GLU A 111 2.18 1.07 -11.97
C GLU A 111 1.29 0.08 -11.20
N ARG A 112 0.01 0.39 -11.03
CA ARG A 112 -0.95 -0.53 -10.41
C ARG A 112 -1.11 -1.78 -11.26
N TYR A 113 -1.04 -1.65 -12.59
CA TYR A 113 -1.05 -2.80 -13.50
C TYR A 113 0.35 -3.42 -13.63
N GLN A 114 1.35 -2.59 -13.92
CA GLN A 114 2.70 -3.06 -14.23
C GLN A 114 3.47 -3.58 -13.01
N LEU A 115 3.07 -3.24 -11.79
CA LEU A 115 3.62 -3.81 -10.56
C LEU A 115 2.57 -4.64 -9.84
N ALA A 116 1.51 -4.02 -9.33
CA ALA A 116 0.63 -4.70 -8.37
C ALA A 116 -0.16 -5.86 -8.97
N MET A 117 -0.79 -5.69 -10.14
CA MET A 117 -1.52 -6.77 -10.80
C MET A 117 -0.60 -7.88 -11.28
N ARG A 118 0.59 -7.54 -11.79
CA ARG A 118 1.61 -8.53 -12.18
C ARG A 118 2.07 -9.34 -10.99
N ILE A 119 2.53 -8.69 -9.91
CA ILE A 119 2.95 -9.37 -8.69
C ILE A 119 1.83 -10.25 -8.15
N ALA A 120 0.60 -9.75 -8.03
CA ALA A 120 -0.55 -10.51 -7.53
C ALA A 120 -0.94 -11.72 -8.40
N THR A 121 -0.61 -11.70 -9.69
CA THR A 121 -0.94 -12.78 -10.63
C THR A 121 0.18 -13.81 -10.75
N GLU A 122 1.44 -13.41 -10.57
CA GLU A 122 2.61 -14.26 -10.72
C GLU A 122 3.07 -14.94 -9.41
N LEU A 123 2.44 -14.63 -8.28
CA LEU A 123 2.71 -15.22 -6.96
C LEU A 123 2.02 -16.57 -6.75
#